data_AF-A0A849ZDZ9-F1
#
_entry.id   AF-A0A849ZDZ9-F1
#
_cell.length_a   1.000
_cell.length_b   1.000
_cell.length_c   1.000
_cell.angle_alpha   90.00
_cell.angle_beta   90.00
_cell.angle_gamma   90.00
#
_symmetry.space_group_name_H-M   'P 1'
#
loop_
_entity.id
_entity.type
_entity.pdbx_description
1 polymer ?
#
loop_
_entity_poly.entity_id
_entity_poly.type
_entity_poly.pdbx_seq_one_letter_code
_entity_poly.pdbx_strand_id
1 'polypeptide(L)'
;MRFTWVIRQRRGISLVSTMVGIVLVAGLLITNAATLIYTARTSRIVSYRLAARNVAQGVYERMIADLYTNVTPANYPSVASSEASAPVLDSLNNLRAGLTIEIQGDQQVTSATASSITVTGANWEPNRWAGNVVCLTAGRGFGQRALITGNTPDTLNVSLLGMGQPTFVITPDATTQFAINGGKMVRITASFQDRGRTYTETLTGLVVRDD
;
A
#
# COMPACT_ATOMS: atom_id res chain seq x y z
N MET A 1 63.61 30.29 -52.23
CA MET A 1 62.96 29.54 -51.13
C MET A 1 62.90 30.43 -49.90
N ARG A 2 61.71 30.93 -49.52
CA ARG A 2 61.51 31.74 -48.31
C ARG A 2 61.10 30.81 -47.16
N PHE A 3 61.98 30.63 -46.19
CA PHE A 3 61.67 29.94 -44.93
C PHE A 3 60.96 30.91 -43.99
N THR A 4 59.63 30.83 -43.93
CA THR A 4 58.80 31.52 -42.94
C THR A 4 58.93 30.79 -41.60
N TRP A 5 59.76 31.32 -40.71
CA TRP A 5 59.85 30.88 -39.32
C TRP A 5 58.55 31.25 -38.57
N VAL A 6 57.69 30.28 -38.33
CA VAL A 6 56.53 30.43 -37.43
C VAL A 6 57.05 30.38 -35.99
N ILE A 7 57.23 31.55 -35.37
CA ILE A 7 57.56 31.67 -33.95
C ILE A 7 56.35 31.19 -33.14
N ARG A 8 56.41 29.94 -32.70
CA ARG A 8 55.41 29.32 -31.82
C ARG A 8 55.59 29.91 -30.43
N GLN A 9 54.93 31.03 -30.13
CA GLN A 9 54.88 31.58 -28.77
C GLN A 9 54.30 30.51 -27.84
N ARG A 10 55.17 29.90 -27.02
CA ARG A 10 54.74 29.07 -25.89
C ARG A 10 54.10 30.01 -24.88
N ARG A 11 52.78 30.19 -24.95
CA ARG A 11 52.01 30.88 -23.91
C ARG A 11 52.10 30.04 -22.64
N GLY A 12 53.00 30.41 -21.75
CA GLY A 12 53.07 29.81 -20.41
C GLY A 12 51.75 30.05 -19.69
N ILE A 13 51.24 29.03 -19.01
CA ILE A 13 50.05 29.15 -18.16
C ILE A 13 50.41 30.12 -17.03
N SER A 14 49.67 31.22 -16.90
CA SER A 14 49.92 32.18 -15.82
C SER A 14 49.44 31.59 -14.48
N LEU A 15 50.13 31.95 -13.39
CA LEU A 15 49.78 31.50 -12.03
C LEU A 15 48.31 31.79 -11.69
N VAL A 16 47.79 32.95 -12.14
CA VAL A 16 46.39 33.34 -11.99
C VAL A 16 45.44 32.36 -12.69
N SER A 17 45.78 31.94 -13.93
CA SER A 17 44.97 30.96 -14.66
C SER A 17 44.93 29.61 -13.94
N THR A 18 46.04 29.18 -13.33
CA THR A 18 46.08 27.94 -12.54
C THR A 18 45.24 28.05 -11.28
N MET A 19 45.30 29.18 -10.56
CA MET A 19 44.51 29.40 -9.35
C MET A 19 42.99 29.39 -9.64
N VAL A 20 42.57 30.09 -10.70
CA VAL A 20 41.16 30.08 -11.12
C VAL A 20 40.72 28.66 -11.51
N GLY A 21 41.56 27.92 -12.24
CA GLY A 21 41.29 26.53 -12.59
C GLY A 21 41.08 25.63 -11.37
N ILE A 22 41.92 25.76 -10.34
CA ILE A 22 41.80 24.97 -9.10
C ILE A 22 40.49 25.29 -8.38
N VAL A 23 40.11 26.56 -8.25
CA VAL A 23 38.86 26.96 -7.59
C VAL A 23 37.63 26.40 -8.31
N LEU A 24 37.62 26.47 -9.64
CA LEU A 24 36.52 25.94 -10.45
C LEU A 24 36.41 24.41 -10.33
N VAL A 25 37.53 23.70 -10.40
CA VAL A 25 37.55 22.24 -10.22
C VAL A 25 37.10 21.86 -8.81
N ALA A 26 37.56 22.58 -7.78
CA ALA A 26 37.15 22.33 -6.40
C ALA A 26 35.62 22.51 -6.22
N GLY A 27 35.04 23.59 -6.76
CA GLY A 27 33.59 23.81 -6.72
C GLY A 27 32.80 22.72 -7.43
N LEU A 28 33.28 22.26 -8.59
CA LEU A 28 32.67 21.15 -9.33
C LEU A 28 32.75 19.82 -8.55
N LEU A 29 33.86 19.55 -7.87
CA LEU A 29 34.01 18.34 -7.06
C LEU A 29 33.07 18.34 -5.85
N ILE A 30 32.90 19.48 -5.18
CA ILE A 30 31.99 19.60 -4.02
C ILE A 30 30.54 19.35 -4.46
N THR A 31 30.11 19.96 -5.57
CA THR A 31 28.75 19.78 -6.09
C THR A 31 28.49 18.35 -6.53
N ASN A 32 29.42 17.72 -7.26
CA ASN A 32 29.30 16.32 -7.66
C ASN A 32 29.26 15.37 -6.45
N ALA A 33 30.09 15.61 -5.43
CA ALA A 33 30.09 14.80 -4.20
C ALA A 33 28.75 14.92 -3.46
N ALA A 34 28.19 16.13 -3.34
CA ALA A 34 26.89 16.33 -2.72
C ALA A 34 25.77 15.60 -3.46
N THR A 35 25.76 15.66 -4.80
CA THR A 35 24.77 14.95 -5.62
C THR A 35 24.91 13.44 -5.49
N LEU A 36 26.14 12.90 -5.50
CA LEU A 36 26.38 11.46 -5.29
C LEU A 36 25.87 10.98 -3.93
N ILE A 37 26.14 11.74 -2.86
CA ILE A 37 25.65 11.42 -1.51
C ILE A 37 24.12 11.45 -1.46
N TYR A 38 23.50 12.46 -2.08
CA TYR A 38 22.06 12.57 -2.14
C TYR A 38 21.43 11.38 -2.89
N THR A 39 21.93 11.08 -4.09
CA THR A 39 21.45 9.97 -4.91
C THR A 39 21.64 8.62 -4.20
N ALA A 40 22.76 8.40 -3.53
CA ALA A 40 23.01 7.19 -2.75
C ALA A 40 21.99 7.01 -1.60
N ARG A 41 21.65 8.10 -0.89
CA ARG A 41 20.64 8.07 0.17
C ARG A 41 19.26 7.74 -0.38
N THR A 42 18.85 8.40 -1.47
CA THR A 42 17.55 8.18 -2.10
C THR A 42 17.44 6.76 -2.64
N SER A 43 18.49 6.24 -3.30
CA SER A 43 18.53 4.87 -3.79
C SER A 43 18.33 3.86 -2.67
N ARG A 44 19.00 4.06 -1.52
CA ARG A 44 18.86 3.19 -0.35
C ARG A 44 17.41 3.17 0.17
N ILE A 45 16.77 4.33 0.28
CA ILE A 45 15.37 4.44 0.74
C ILE A 45 14.42 3.72 -0.22
N VAL A 46 14.61 3.89 -1.54
CA VAL A 46 13.79 3.20 -2.54
C VAL A 46 13.93 1.68 -2.44
N SER A 47 15.15 1.18 -2.24
CA SER A 47 15.37 -0.25 -2.02
C SER A 47 14.64 -0.77 -0.78
N TYR A 48 14.61 -0.02 0.32
CA TYR A 48 13.87 -0.41 1.51
C TYR A 48 12.35 -0.37 1.33
N ARG A 49 11.82 0.61 0.58
CA ARG A 49 10.39 0.64 0.22
C ARG A 49 10.00 -0.58 -0.59
N LEU A 50 10.83 -0.97 -1.57
CA LEU A 50 10.60 -2.17 -2.36
C LEU A 50 10.64 -3.44 -1.50
N ALA A 51 11.64 -3.56 -0.62
CA ALA A 51 11.73 -4.70 0.29
C ALA A 51 10.53 -4.77 1.24
N ALA A 52 10.10 -3.65 1.83
CA ALA A 52 8.91 -3.57 2.67
C ALA A 52 7.63 -3.98 1.91
N ARG A 53 7.50 -3.54 0.65
CA ARG A 53 6.39 -3.96 -0.23
C ARG A 53 6.41 -5.45 -0.52
N ASN A 54 7.58 -6.03 -0.79
CA ASN A 54 7.72 -7.47 -1.04
C ASN A 54 7.36 -8.29 0.21
N VAL A 55 7.71 -7.81 1.40
CA VAL A 55 7.28 -8.44 2.67
C VAL A 55 5.76 -8.41 2.80
N ALA A 56 5.13 -7.25 2.59
CA ALA A 56 3.66 -7.14 2.62
C ALA A 56 2.99 -8.07 1.59
N GLN A 57 3.57 -8.15 0.38
CA GLN A 57 3.09 -9.05 -0.66
C GLN A 57 3.23 -10.52 -0.25
N GLY A 58 4.36 -10.94 0.33
CA GLY A 58 4.52 -12.32 0.80
C GLY A 58 3.51 -12.72 1.89
N VAL A 59 3.16 -11.78 2.78
CA VAL A 59 2.09 -12.01 3.76
C VAL A 59 0.73 -12.14 3.08
N TYR A 60 0.44 -11.30 2.09
CA TYR A 60 -0.81 -11.39 1.31
C TYR A 60 -0.92 -12.69 0.51
N GLU A 61 0.15 -13.11 -0.16
CA GLU A 61 0.21 -14.38 -0.89
C GLU A 61 -0.03 -15.57 0.05
N ARG A 62 0.51 -15.52 1.27
CA ARG A 62 0.23 -16.52 2.30
C ARG A 62 -1.25 -16.52 2.70
N MET A 63 -1.90 -15.36 2.83
CA MET A 63 -3.33 -15.29 3.16
C MET A 63 -4.21 -15.86 2.06
N ILE A 64 -3.87 -15.63 0.78
CA ILE A 64 -4.61 -16.21 -0.34
C ILE A 64 -4.43 -17.73 -0.41
N ALA A 65 -3.25 -18.23 -0.06
CA ALA A 65 -2.97 -19.66 -0.06
C ALA A 65 -3.56 -20.41 1.16
N ASP A 66 -4.00 -19.69 2.19
CA ASP A 66 -4.59 -20.26 3.40
C ASP A 66 -6.11 -20.41 3.25
N LEU A 67 -6.72 -21.23 4.10
CA LEU A 67 -8.17 -21.38 4.12
C LEU A 67 -8.83 -20.04 4.46
N TYR A 68 -9.93 -19.71 3.77
CA TYR A 68 -10.70 -18.48 4.02
C TYR A 68 -11.04 -18.27 5.51
N THR A 69 -11.36 -19.35 6.23
CA THR A 69 -11.66 -19.34 7.67
C THR A 69 -10.47 -18.98 8.54
N ASN A 70 -9.24 -19.27 8.08
CA ASN A 70 -8.00 -19.00 8.81
C ASN A 70 -7.51 -17.56 8.64
N VAL A 71 -7.98 -16.84 7.62
CA VAL A 71 -7.64 -15.42 7.43
C VAL A 71 -8.38 -14.57 8.45
N THR A 72 -7.81 -14.47 9.64
CA THR A 72 -8.32 -13.73 10.79
C THR A 72 -7.21 -12.91 11.44
N PRO A 73 -7.54 -11.83 12.17
CA PRO A 73 -6.55 -11.03 12.89
C PRO A 73 -5.73 -11.84 13.92
N ALA A 74 -6.26 -12.95 14.42
CA ALA A 74 -5.57 -13.83 15.36
C ALA A 74 -4.43 -14.61 14.70
N ASN A 75 -4.65 -15.12 13.49
CA ASN A 75 -3.65 -15.90 12.75
C ASN A 75 -2.64 -15.00 12.01
N TYR A 76 -3.04 -13.77 11.69
CA TYR A 76 -2.22 -12.77 11.03
C TYR A 76 -2.14 -11.49 11.87
N PRO A 77 -1.44 -11.55 13.03
CA PRO A 77 -1.33 -10.40 13.92
C PRO A 77 -0.51 -9.28 13.28
N SER A 78 -0.83 -8.05 13.64
CA SER A 78 0.04 -6.91 13.36
C SER A 78 1.33 -7.03 14.19
N VAL A 79 2.46 -6.62 13.63
CA VAL A 79 3.79 -6.71 14.23
C VAL A 79 4.41 -5.32 14.21
N ALA A 80 4.81 -4.77 15.36
CA ALA A 80 5.48 -3.47 15.38
C ALA A 80 6.92 -3.56 14.83
N SER A 81 7.43 -2.49 14.21
CA SER A 81 8.80 -2.47 13.66
C SER A 81 9.90 -2.63 14.73
N SER A 82 9.56 -2.44 16.00
CA SER A 82 10.45 -2.63 17.16
C SER A 82 10.50 -4.07 17.66
N GLU A 83 9.60 -4.95 17.22
CA GLU A 83 9.56 -6.34 17.68
C GLU A 83 10.61 -7.20 16.99
N ALA A 84 11.15 -8.19 17.70
CA ALA A 84 12.15 -9.12 17.16
C ALA A 84 11.58 -10.03 16.06
N SER A 85 10.27 -10.27 16.07
CA SER A 85 9.50 -11.00 15.07
C SER A 85 9.31 -10.22 13.77
N ALA A 86 9.56 -8.90 13.77
CA ALA A 86 9.39 -8.06 12.59
C ALA A 86 10.39 -8.44 11.48
N PRO A 87 9.94 -8.58 10.22
CA PRO A 87 10.81 -8.89 9.09
C PRO A 87 11.97 -7.91 8.95
N VAL A 88 13.18 -8.45 8.81
CA VAL A 88 14.42 -7.65 8.67
C VAL A 88 14.53 -7.15 7.23
N LEU A 89 14.62 -5.83 7.05
CA LEU A 89 14.91 -5.18 5.76
C LEU A 89 16.42 -5.04 5.52
N ASP A 90 17.17 -4.77 6.58
CA ASP A 90 18.63 -4.65 6.55
C ASP A 90 19.22 -5.14 7.87
N SER A 91 19.98 -6.23 7.81
CA SER A 91 20.61 -6.85 8.97
C SER A 91 21.74 -6.00 9.54
N LEU A 92 22.42 -5.18 8.73
CA LEU A 92 23.57 -4.37 9.17
C LEU A 92 23.14 -3.22 10.08
N ASN A 93 21.96 -2.65 9.82
CA ASN A 93 21.41 -1.53 10.58
C ASN A 93 20.25 -1.97 11.51
N ASN A 94 20.00 -3.29 11.60
CA ASN A 94 18.83 -3.86 12.29
C ASN A 94 17.52 -3.14 11.90
N LEU A 95 17.40 -2.75 10.63
CA LEU A 95 16.20 -2.09 10.13
C LEU A 95 15.13 -3.14 9.87
N ARG A 96 13.95 -2.95 10.45
CA ARG A 96 12.84 -3.90 10.39
C ARG A 96 11.58 -3.24 9.87
N ALA A 97 10.77 -4.03 9.18
CA ALA A 97 9.45 -3.62 8.73
C ALA A 97 8.40 -4.02 9.78
N GLY A 98 7.72 -3.04 10.37
CA GLY A 98 6.46 -3.27 11.07
C GLY A 98 5.37 -3.57 10.06
N LEU A 99 4.45 -4.44 10.41
CA LEU A 99 3.30 -4.83 9.59
C LEU A 99 2.02 -4.49 10.35
N THR A 100 1.20 -3.62 9.80
CA THR A 100 -0.17 -3.39 10.27
C THR A 100 -1.12 -4.07 9.32
N ILE A 101 -1.86 -5.06 9.82
CA ILE A 101 -2.78 -5.89 9.06
C ILE A 101 -4.20 -5.56 9.51
N GLU A 102 -5.02 -5.11 8.58
CA GLU A 102 -6.45 -4.88 8.76
C GLU A 102 -7.22 -5.86 7.87
N ILE A 103 -8.06 -6.70 8.47
CA ILE A 103 -8.88 -7.68 7.75
C ILE A 103 -10.34 -7.30 7.99
N GLN A 104 -11.03 -6.92 6.92
CA GLN A 104 -12.47 -6.69 6.93
C GLN A 104 -13.13 -7.94 6.33
N GLY A 105 -13.60 -8.82 7.21
CA GLY A 105 -14.24 -10.09 6.83
C GLY A 105 -15.76 -10.01 6.76
N ASP A 106 -16.40 -11.17 6.93
CA ASP A 106 -17.86 -11.27 6.94
C ASP A 106 -18.45 -10.40 8.07
N GLN A 107 -19.43 -9.57 7.74
CA GLN A 107 -20.08 -8.67 8.68
C GLN A 107 -21.51 -9.13 8.97
N GLN A 108 -21.94 -8.95 10.21
CA GLN A 108 -23.29 -9.26 10.64
C GLN A 108 -24.20 -8.06 10.40
N VAL A 109 -25.36 -8.31 9.78
CA VAL A 109 -26.39 -7.29 9.57
C VAL A 109 -26.98 -6.89 10.92
N THR A 110 -27.20 -5.58 11.15
CA THR A 110 -27.97 -5.09 12.30
C THR A 110 -29.45 -4.98 11.95
N SER A 111 -29.76 -4.41 10.78
CA SER A 111 -31.09 -4.34 10.21
C SER A 111 -31.00 -4.20 8.69
N ALA A 112 -32.05 -4.54 7.97
CA ALA A 112 -32.07 -4.40 6.52
C ALA A 112 -33.48 -4.13 5.99
N THR A 113 -33.51 -3.58 4.78
CA THR A 113 -34.71 -3.48 3.95
C THR A 113 -34.46 -4.24 2.64
N ALA A 114 -35.43 -4.27 1.73
CA ALA A 114 -35.22 -4.90 0.42
C ALA A 114 -34.15 -4.19 -0.44
N SER A 115 -33.77 -2.95 -0.10
CA SER A 115 -32.80 -2.13 -0.84
C SER A 115 -31.66 -1.56 0.01
N SER A 116 -31.55 -1.97 1.28
CA SER A 116 -30.45 -1.51 2.15
C SER A 116 -30.06 -2.53 3.21
N ILE A 117 -28.78 -2.51 3.59
CA ILE A 117 -28.24 -3.25 4.74
C ILE A 117 -27.61 -2.23 5.68
N THR A 118 -27.98 -2.28 6.95
CA THR A 118 -27.39 -1.47 8.01
C THR A 118 -26.53 -2.33 8.93
N VAL A 119 -25.31 -1.88 9.20
CA VAL A 119 -24.36 -2.45 10.15
C VAL A 119 -23.90 -1.34 11.08
N THR A 120 -24.41 -1.33 12.31
CA THR A 120 -24.06 -0.30 13.28
C THR A 120 -22.59 -0.39 13.67
N GLY A 121 -21.86 0.73 13.56
CA GLY A 121 -20.45 0.80 13.93
C GLY A 121 -19.50 0.27 12.86
N ALA A 122 -19.97 0.13 11.62
CA ALA A 122 -19.13 -0.27 10.51
C ALA A 122 -18.12 0.81 10.14
N ASN A 123 -18.46 2.09 10.35
CA ASN A 123 -17.58 3.25 10.13
C ASN A 123 -16.93 3.28 8.73
N TRP A 124 -17.66 2.85 7.69
CA TRP A 124 -17.16 2.89 6.33
C TRP A 124 -16.97 4.34 5.85
N GLU A 125 -15.99 4.58 4.99
CA GLU A 125 -15.91 5.85 4.29
C GLU A 125 -17.12 5.96 3.33
N PRO A 126 -17.79 7.12 3.25
CA PRO A 126 -18.93 7.31 2.35
C PRO A 126 -18.58 6.96 0.91
N ASN A 127 -19.46 6.17 0.26
CA ASN A 127 -19.35 5.68 -1.11
C ASN A 127 -18.10 4.85 -1.46
N ARG A 128 -17.31 4.44 -0.48
CA ARG A 128 -16.15 3.57 -0.69
C ARG A 128 -16.50 2.25 -1.38
N TRP A 129 -17.70 1.73 -1.11
CA TRP A 129 -18.15 0.44 -1.62
C TRP A 129 -19.07 0.56 -2.84
N ALA A 130 -19.34 1.76 -3.33
CA ALA A 130 -20.16 1.96 -4.53
C ALA A 130 -19.57 1.18 -5.73
N GLY A 131 -20.42 0.47 -6.46
CA GLY A 131 -20.04 -0.38 -7.59
C GLY A 131 -19.58 -1.79 -7.22
N ASN A 132 -19.42 -2.11 -5.94
CA ASN A 132 -19.08 -3.47 -5.49
C ASN A 132 -20.33 -4.33 -5.29
N VAL A 133 -20.15 -5.64 -5.14
CA VAL A 133 -21.26 -6.58 -4.91
C VAL A 133 -21.29 -6.99 -3.44
N VAL A 134 -22.45 -6.97 -2.80
CA VAL A 134 -22.65 -7.63 -1.52
C VAL A 134 -23.22 -9.03 -1.73
N CYS A 135 -22.62 -10.01 -1.06
CA CYS A 135 -23.03 -11.42 -1.10
C CYS A 135 -23.48 -11.84 0.31
N LEU A 136 -24.71 -12.34 0.44
CA LEU A 136 -25.21 -12.86 1.71
C LEU A 136 -24.67 -14.27 1.95
N THR A 137 -23.79 -14.43 2.93
CA THR A 137 -22.97 -15.63 3.18
C THR A 137 -23.51 -16.53 4.29
N ALA A 138 -24.47 -16.07 5.10
CA ALA A 138 -25.23 -16.90 6.04
C ALA A 138 -26.55 -16.23 6.44
N GLY A 139 -27.46 -16.98 7.07
CA GLY A 139 -28.70 -16.47 7.66
C GLY A 139 -29.85 -16.26 6.66
N ARG A 140 -30.79 -15.38 7.02
CA ARG A 140 -31.98 -15.10 6.21
C ARG A 140 -31.61 -14.44 4.87
N GLY A 141 -32.04 -15.04 3.76
CA GLY A 141 -31.70 -14.55 2.43
C GLY A 141 -30.32 -14.99 1.92
N PHE A 142 -29.69 -15.97 2.58
CA PHE A 142 -28.45 -16.61 2.13
C PHE A 142 -28.44 -16.90 0.63
N GLY A 143 -27.29 -16.63 -0.01
CA GLY A 143 -27.06 -16.85 -1.44
C GLY A 143 -27.48 -15.68 -2.33
N GLN A 144 -28.20 -14.67 -1.82
CA GLN A 144 -28.54 -13.49 -2.61
C GLN A 144 -27.32 -12.57 -2.80
N ARG A 145 -27.29 -11.92 -3.95
CA ARG A 145 -26.24 -10.97 -4.34
C ARG A 145 -26.87 -9.68 -4.82
N ALA A 146 -26.24 -8.56 -4.51
CA ALA A 146 -26.77 -7.24 -4.78
C ALA A 146 -25.66 -6.25 -5.13
N LEU A 147 -25.89 -5.35 -6.10
CA LEU A 147 -24.93 -4.29 -6.42
C LEU A 147 -25.08 -3.16 -5.40
N ILE A 148 -23.98 -2.73 -4.80
CA ILE A 148 -23.93 -1.57 -3.91
C ILE A 148 -23.94 -0.31 -4.77
N THR A 149 -24.98 0.50 -4.69
CA THR A 149 -25.08 1.77 -5.42
C THR A 149 -24.41 2.93 -4.69
N GLY A 150 -24.27 2.81 -3.37
CA GLY A 150 -23.58 3.76 -2.51
C GLY A 150 -23.61 3.31 -1.06
N ASN A 151 -22.85 3.97 -0.20
CA ASN A 151 -22.87 3.67 1.23
C ASN A 151 -22.66 4.92 2.07
N THR A 152 -23.29 4.92 3.25
CA THR A 152 -22.96 5.80 4.37
C THR A 152 -21.96 5.07 5.29
N PRO A 153 -21.57 5.64 6.45
CA PRO A 153 -20.72 4.93 7.39
C PRO A 153 -21.28 3.61 7.92
N ASP A 154 -22.60 3.46 7.98
CA ASP A 154 -23.26 2.30 8.58
C ASP A 154 -24.30 1.63 7.67
N THR A 155 -24.53 2.14 6.45
CA THR A 155 -25.57 1.60 5.56
C THR A 155 -25.06 1.41 4.14
N LEU A 156 -25.25 0.22 3.59
CA LEU A 156 -25.10 -0.09 2.17
C LEU A 156 -26.45 0.08 1.48
N ASN A 157 -26.51 0.94 0.47
CA ASN A 157 -27.65 1.02 -0.43
C ASN A 157 -27.39 0.07 -1.61
N VAL A 158 -28.39 -0.74 -1.95
CA VAL A 158 -28.24 -1.77 -2.96
C VAL A 158 -29.33 -1.72 -4.02
N SER A 159 -28.99 -2.19 -5.23
CA SER A 159 -29.91 -2.30 -6.37
C SER A 159 -29.70 -3.60 -7.14
N LEU A 160 -30.77 -4.17 -7.69
CA LEU A 160 -30.68 -5.27 -8.64
C LEU A 160 -30.09 -4.74 -9.96
N LEU A 161 -28.83 -5.09 -10.24
CA LEU A 161 -28.13 -4.74 -11.48
C LEU A 161 -28.17 -3.23 -11.84
N GLY A 162 -28.29 -2.34 -10.84
CA GLY A 162 -28.39 -0.90 -11.06
C GLY A 162 -29.73 -0.41 -11.62
N MET A 163 -30.76 -1.26 -11.66
CA MET A 163 -32.07 -0.94 -12.26
C MET A 163 -33.07 -0.27 -11.29
N GLY A 164 -32.65 0.15 -10.10
CA GLY A 164 -33.48 0.89 -9.13
C GLY A 164 -34.63 0.08 -8.49
N GLN A 165 -34.66 -1.24 -8.67
CA GLN A 165 -35.65 -2.14 -8.08
C GLN A 165 -35.21 -2.71 -6.71
N PRO A 166 -36.14 -3.12 -5.82
CA PRO A 166 -35.80 -3.83 -4.59
C PRO A 166 -34.95 -5.06 -4.93
N THR A 167 -33.85 -5.21 -4.19
CA THR A 167 -32.76 -6.08 -4.60
C THR A 167 -32.86 -7.46 -3.97
N PHE A 168 -33.19 -7.48 -2.68
CA PHE A 168 -33.33 -8.73 -1.96
C PHE A 168 -34.76 -9.27 -2.13
N VAL A 169 -34.86 -10.46 -2.72
CA VAL A 169 -36.14 -11.21 -2.79
C VAL A 169 -36.59 -11.62 -1.39
N ILE A 170 -35.62 -11.89 -0.51
CA ILE A 170 -35.86 -12.18 0.90
C ILE A 170 -35.08 -11.15 1.68
N THR A 171 -35.79 -10.22 2.32
CA THR A 171 -35.16 -9.18 3.14
C THR A 171 -34.29 -9.81 4.23
N PRO A 172 -33.00 -9.45 4.30
CA PRO A 172 -32.09 -9.87 5.37
C PRO A 172 -32.59 -9.42 6.74
N ASP A 173 -32.10 -10.08 7.78
CA ASP A 173 -32.33 -9.69 9.17
C ASP A 173 -31.03 -9.79 9.98
N ALA A 174 -31.10 -9.59 11.29
CA ALA A 174 -29.94 -9.63 12.18
C ALA A 174 -29.23 -10.98 12.27
N THR A 175 -29.81 -12.07 11.73
CA THR A 175 -29.15 -13.38 11.62
C THR A 175 -28.28 -13.49 10.37
N THR A 176 -28.35 -12.51 9.47
CA THR A 176 -27.68 -12.54 8.18
C THR A 176 -26.22 -12.09 8.31
N GLN A 177 -25.33 -12.83 7.66
CA GLN A 177 -23.95 -12.41 7.45
C GLN A 177 -23.73 -12.12 5.97
N PHE A 178 -22.84 -11.17 5.68
CA PHE A 178 -22.50 -10.83 4.30
C PHE A 178 -21.01 -10.55 4.13
N ALA A 179 -20.55 -10.70 2.90
CA ALA A 179 -19.22 -10.31 2.44
C ALA A 179 -19.33 -9.36 1.26
N ILE A 180 -18.42 -8.39 1.17
CA ILE A 180 -18.30 -7.53 -0.01
C ILE A 180 -17.36 -8.21 -1.00
N ASN A 181 -17.77 -8.28 -2.27
CA ASN A 181 -17.13 -9.00 -3.37
C ASN A 181 -16.90 -10.50 -3.10
N GLY A 182 -17.67 -11.10 -2.19
CA GLY A 182 -17.55 -12.52 -1.86
C GLY A 182 -16.25 -12.91 -1.16
N GLY A 183 -15.60 -11.96 -0.46
CA GLY A 183 -14.37 -12.25 0.25
C GLY A 183 -14.05 -11.31 1.41
N LYS A 184 -12.86 -11.48 2.00
CA LYS A 184 -12.32 -10.58 3.02
C LYS A 184 -11.43 -9.56 2.35
N MET A 185 -11.69 -8.28 2.59
CA MET A 185 -10.77 -7.22 2.18
C MET A 185 -9.62 -7.16 3.17
N VAL A 186 -8.40 -7.30 2.67
CA VAL A 186 -7.19 -7.24 3.47
C VAL A 186 -6.41 -6.01 3.08
N ARG A 187 -6.03 -5.21 4.08
CA ARG A 187 -5.09 -4.11 3.94
C ARG A 187 -3.86 -4.41 4.79
N ILE A 188 -2.70 -4.50 4.14
CA ILE A 188 -1.41 -4.72 4.77
C ILE A 188 -0.57 -3.46 4.58
N THR A 189 -0.20 -2.81 5.68
CA THR A 189 0.68 -1.66 5.67
C THR A 189 2.02 -2.05 6.26
N ALA A 190 3.06 -2.11 5.42
CA ALA A 190 4.43 -2.23 5.88
C ALA A 190 4.96 -0.84 6.22
N SER A 191 5.61 -0.71 7.37
CA SER A 191 6.20 0.54 7.85
C SER A 191 7.62 0.32 8.34
N PHE A 192 8.51 1.28 8.11
CA PHE A 192 9.86 1.26 8.66
C PHE A 192 10.31 2.68 8.99
N GLN A 193 11.27 2.81 9.91
CA GLN A 193 11.80 4.10 10.32
C GLN A 193 13.27 4.23 9.90
N ASP A 194 13.59 5.23 9.08
CA ASP A 194 14.98 5.60 8.76
C ASP A 194 15.25 7.03 9.25
N ARG A 195 16.27 7.18 10.10
CA ARG A 195 16.72 8.47 10.65
C ARG A 195 15.58 9.35 11.21
N GLY A 196 14.66 8.75 11.96
CA GLY A 196 13.55 9.46 12.60
C GLY A 196 12.35 9.74 11.69
N ARG A 197 12.40 9.38 10.40
CA ARG A 197 11.26 9.46 9.47
C ARG A 197 10.63 8.09 9.28
N THR A 198 9.31 8.03 9.34
CA THR A 198 8.54 6.83 9.06
C THR A 198 8.13 6.79 7.59
N TYR A 199 8.35 5.65 6.97
CA TYR A 199 7.95 5.36 5.60
C TYR A 199 6.93 4.24 5.62
N THR A 200 5.88 4.34 4.80
CA THR A 200 4.79 3.37 4.73
C THR A 200 4.52 2.92 3.31
N GLU A 201 4.21 1.64 3.15
CA GLU A 201 3.76 1.03 1.90
C GLU A 201 2.51 0.22 2.20
N THR A 202 1.42 0.51 1.50
CA THR A 202 0.15 -0.19 1.71
C THR A 202 -0.20 -1.03 0.50
N LEU A 203 -0.46 -2.32 0.75
CA LEU A 203 -1.05 -3.25 -0.18
C LEU A 203 -2.50 -3.49 0.25
N THR A 204 -3.43 -3.42 -0.69
CA THR A 204 -4.83 -3.80 -0.47
C THR A 204 -5.18 -4.89 -1.46
N GLY A 205 -5.87 -5.92 -0.99
CA GLY A 205 -6.29 -7.05 -1.82
C GLY A 205 -7.53 -7.74 -1.26
N LEU A 206 -8.18 -8.52 -2.11
CA LEU A 206 -9.32 -9.34 -1.74
C LEU A 206 -8.84 -10.78 -1.55
N VAL A 207 -9.21 -11.42 -0.46
CA VAL A 207 -9.10 -12.87 -0.30
C VAL A 207 -10.47 -13.44 -0.58
N VAL A 208 -10.62 -14.06 -1.73
CA VAL A 208 -11.90 -14.63 -2.20
C VAL A 208 -12.15 -15.96 -1.50
N ARG A 209 -13.42 -16.29 -1.28
CA ARG A 209 -13.83 -17.59 -0.79
C ARG A 209 -13.88 -18.60 -1.96
N ASP A 210 -13.27 -19.76 -1.80
CA ASP A 210 -13.21 -20.82 -2.83
C ASP A 210 -14.48 -21.72 -2.86
N ASP A 211 -15.65 -21.18 -2.50
CA ASP A 211 -16.90 -21.96 -2.37
C ASP A 211 -17.71 -22.13 -3.66
#